data_AF-A0A9D5PYZ2-F1
#
_entry.id   AF-A0A9D5PYZ2-F1
#
_cell.length_a   1.000
_cell.length_b   1.000
_cell.length_c   1.000
_cell.angle_alpha   90.00
_cell.angle_beta   90.00
_cell.angle_gamma   90.00
#
_symmetry.space_group_name_H-M   'P 1'
#
loop_
_entity.id
_entity.type
_entity.pdbx_description
1 polymer ?
#
loop_
_entity_poly.entity_id
_entity_poly.type
_entity_poly.pdbx_seq_one_letter_code
_entity_poly.pdbx_strand_id
1 'polypeptide(L)' 'MTTYEPLPVTPELITWAREHAGFSLDAAQRKFGKIGQWEAGEVLPTYPQLEGMAETFKVPVAVFFFP' A
#
# COMPACT_ATOMS: atom_id res chain seq x y z
N MET A 1 -17.38 13.11 -12.48
CA MET A 1 -16.04 12.81 -11.94
C MET A 1 -16.26 12.19 -10.58
N THR A 2 -16.04 10.89 -10.41
CA THR A 2 -16.24 10.22 -9.13
C THR A 2 -15.05 10.53 -8.24
N THR A 3 -15.25 11.39 -7.24
CA THR A 3 -14.24 11.72 -6.22
C THR A 3 -14.09 10.50 -5.32
N TYR A 4 -12.94 9.82 -5.35
CA TYR A 4 -12.63 8.77 -4.38
C TYR A 4 -12.18 9.45 -3.09
N GLU A 5 -12.98 9.36 -2.03
CA GLU A 5 -12.56 9.79 -0.69
C GLU A 5 -11.38 8.91 -0.25
N PRO A 6 -10.25 9.52 0.15
CA PRO A 6 -9.11 8.75 0.64
C PRO A 6 -9.51 8.06 1.95
N LEU A 7 -9.50 6.73 1.94
CA LEU A 7 -9.70 5.95 3.16
C LEU A 7 -8.44 6.08 4.03
N PRO A 8 -8.58 6.27 5.36
CA PRO A 8 -7.43 6.22 6.25
C PRO A 8 -6.83 4.82 6.19
N VAL A 9 -5.62 4.73 5.66
CA VAL A 9 -4.77 3.54 5.74
C VAL A 9 -3.62 3.84 6.70
N THR A 10 -3.16 2.81 7.40
CA THR A 10 -2.05 2.89 8.33
C THR A 10 -0.74 2.68 7.55
N PRO A 11 0.12 3.71 7.35
CA PRO A 11 1.34 3.60 6.54
C PRO A 11 2.25 2.43 6.93
N GLU A 12 2.32 2.15 8.24
CA GLU A 12 3.11 1.07 8.82
C GLU A 12 2.65 -0.31 8.34
N LEU A 13 1.36 -0.48 8.00
CA LEU A 13 0.83 -1.72 7.44
C LEU A 13 1.20 -1.91 5.97
N ILE A 14 1.46 -0.83 5.25
CA ILE A 14 2.01 -0.88 3.89
C ILE A 14 3.46 -1.37 3.95
N THR A 15 4.27 -0.79 4.83
CA THR A 15 5.64 -1.23 5.10
C THR A 15 5.67 -2.70 5.53
N TRP A 16 4.84 -3.07 6.51
CA TRP A 16 4.73 -4.45 6.99
C TRP A 16 4.37 -5.41 5.86
N ALA A 17 3.37 -5.09 5.01
CA ALA A 17 2.95 -5.99 3.94
C ALA A 17 4.08 -6.23 2.94
N ARG A 18 4.81 -5.17 2.56
CA ARG A 18 5.97 -5.26 1.67
C ARG A 18 7.06 -6.15 2.27
N GLU A 19 7.43 -5.91 3.52
CA GLU A 19 8.50 -6.63 4.20
C GLU A 19 8.14 -8.08 4.50
N HIS A 20 6.90 -8.33 4.94
CA HIS A 20 6.35 -9.67 5.14
C HIS A 20 6.40 -10.51 3.87
N ALA A 21 6.13 -9.89 2.71
CA ALA A 21 6.24 -10.54 1.41
C ALA A 21 7.68 -10.68 0.89
N GLY A 22 8.69 -10.18 1.62
CA GLY A 22 10.10 -10.26 1.25
C GLY A 22 10.51 -9.28 0.15
N PHE A 23 9.74 -8.22 -0.09
CA PHE A 23 10.07 -7.21 -1.10
C PHE A 23 11.00 -6.14 -0.52
N SER A 24 12.11 -5.87 -1.21
CA SER A 24 12.84 -4.62 -0.98
C SER A 24 12.04 -3.42 -1.46
N LEU A 25 12.34 -2.24 -0.93
CA LEU A 25 11.72 -1.00 -1.38
C LEU A 25 11.93 -0.78 -2.89
N ASP A 26 13.15 -0.99 -3.41
CA ASP A 26 13.44 -0.89 -4.84
C ASP A 26 12.61 -1.86 -5.70
N ALA A 27 12.44 -3.10 -5.25
CA ALA A 27 11.64 -4.10 -5.97
C ALA A 27 10.16 -3.71 -6.00
N ALA A 28 9.63 -3.22 -4.88
CA ALA A 28 8.26 -2.72 -4.79
C ALA A 28 8.06 -1.45 -5.64
N GLN A 29 9.02 -0.53 -5.64
CA GLN A 29 8.93 0.74 -6.36
C GLN A 29 8.86 0.58 -7.88
N ARG A 30 9.46 -0.49 -8.42
CA ARG A 30 9.32 -0.85 -9.85
C ARG A 30 7.87 -1.17 -10.25
N LYS A 31 7.05 -1.65 -9.31
CA LYS A 31 5.61 -1.94 -9.52
C LYS A 31 4.72 -0.79 -9.05
N PHE A 32 5.11 -0.15 -7.96
CA PHE A 32 4.35 0.86 -7.25
C PHE A 32 5.20 2.11 -7.08
N GLY A 33 5.22 2.99 -8.08
CA GLY A 33 6.13 4.14 -8.12
C GLY A 33 6.05 5.10 -6.94
N LYS A 34 4.95 5.07 -6.16
CA LYS A 34 4.72 5.89 -4.97
C LYS A 34 4.82 5.13 -3.64
N ILE A 35 5.28 3.87 -3.63
CA ILE A 35 5.33 3.03 -2.43
C ILE A 35 6.03 3.72 -1.26
N GLY A 36 7.17 4.38 -1.48
CA GLY A 36 7.88 5.10 -0.44
C GLY A 36 7.07 6.26 0.17
N GLN A 37 6.30 6.99 -0.65
CA GLN A 37 5.45 8.08 -0.18
C GLN A 37 4.24 7.55 0.60
N TRP A 38 3.72 6.38 0.22
CA TRP A 38 2.63 5.71 0.94
C TRP A 38 3.09 5.17 2.29
N GLU A 39 4.27 4.55 2.35
CA GLU A 39 4.88 4.07 3.59
C GLU A 39 5.29 5.20 4.54
N ALA A 40 5.64 6.37 4.00
CA ALA A 40 5.91 7.57 4.78
C ALA A 40 4.65 8.35 5.19
N GLY A 41 3.46 7.96 4.71
CA GLY A 41 2.21 8.67 4.97
C GLY A 41 2.11 10.05 4.30
N GLU A 42 2.98 10.37 3.33
CA GLU A 42 3.00 11.66 2.64
C GLU A 42 1.82 11.83 1.69
N VAL A 43 1.40 10.72 1.06
CA VAL A 43 0.23 10.65 0.19
C VAL A 43 -0.51 9.34 0.44
N LEU A 44 -1.81 9.32 0.15
CA LEU A 44 -2.62 8.13 0.36
C LEU A 44 -2.76 7.33 -0.96
N PRO A 45 -2.63 6.00 -0.93
CA PRO A 45 -2.98 5.16 -2.07
C PRO A 45 -4.49 5.16 -2.30
N THR A 46 -4.92 4.93 -3.54
CA THR A 46 -6.31 4.65 -3.87
C THR A 46 -6.65 3.20 -3.58
N TYR A 47 -7.94 2.87 -3.48
CA TYR A 47 -8.37 1.48 -3.24
C TYR A 47 -7.84 0.49 -4.30
N PRO A 48 -7.86 0.78 -5.62
CA PRO A 48 -7.24 -0.11 -6.61
C PRO A 48 -5.73 -0.31 -6.41
N GLN A 49 -5.02 0.69 -5.86
CA GLN A 49 -3.60 0.56 -5.53
C GLN A 49 -3.40 -0.36 -4.33
N LEU A 50 -4.29 -0.28 -3.33
CA LEU A 50 -4.32 -1.21 -2.19
C LEU A 50 -4.61 -2.64 -2.64
N GLU A 51 -5.56 -2.84 -3.56
CA GLU A 51 -5.84 -4.16 -4.14
C GLU A 51 -4.61 -4.71 -4.89
N GLY A 52 -3.95 -3.90 -5.71
CA GLY A 52 -2.73 -4.30 -6.41
C GLY A 52 -1.58 -4.67 -5.46
N MET A 53 -1.43 -3.94 -4.35
CA MET A 53 -0.47 -4.26 -3.30
C MET A 53 -0.85 -5.56 -2.58
N ALA A 54 -2.12 -5.76 -2.21
CA ALA A 54 -2.63 -6.98 -1.59
C ALA A 54 -2.34 -8.22 -2.46
N GLU A 55 -2.63 -8.14 -3.76
CA GLU A 55 -2.37 -9.22 -4.71
C GLU A 55 -0.87 -9.51 -4.89
N THR A 56 -0.03 -8.47 -4.89
CA THR A 56 1.42 -8.60 -5.08
C THR A 56 2.11 -9.13 -3.83
N PHE A 57 1.74 -8.62 -2.66
CA PHE A 57 2.32 -8.99 -1.36
C PHE A 57 1.63 -10.20 -0.72
N LYS A 58 0.60 -10.74 -1.37
CA LYS A 58 -0.12 -11.96 -0.93
C LYS A 58 -0.71 -11.81 0.47
N VAL A 59 -1.26 -10.63 0.76
CA VAL A 59 -2.00 -10.34 1.99
C VAL A 59 -3.46 -9.96 1.67
N PRO A 60 -4.42 -10.16 2.57
CA PRO A 60 -5.78 -9.63 2.38
C PRO A 60 -5.78 -8.10 2.34
N VAL A 61 -6.53 -7.50 1.41
CA VAL A 61 -6.63 -6.02 1.29
C VAL A 61 -7.15 -5.37 2.57
N ALA A 62 -7.98 -6.09 3.34
CA ALA A 62 -8.51 -5.64 4.63
C ALA A 62 -7.42 -5.29 5.66
N VAL A 63 -6.21 -5.85 5.53
CA VAL A 63 -5.10 -5.58 6.45
C VAL A 63 -4.74 -4.11 6.47
N PHE A 64 -4.78 -3.40 5.34
CA PHE A 64 -4.38 -1.98 5.28
C PHE A 64 -5.29 -1.02 6.06
N PHE A 65 -6.41 -1.52 6.59
CA PHE A 65 -7.40 -0.76 7.35
C PHE A 65 -7.41 -1.12 8.85
N PHE A 66 -6.45 -1.93 9.31
CA PHE A 66 -6.30 -2.19 10.74
C PHE A 66 -5.69 -0.96 11.46
N PRO A 67 -6.10 -0.70 12.71
CA PRO A 67 -5.61 0.42 13.50
C PRO A 67 -4.14 0.26 13.91
#